data_AF-J0JD81-F1
#
_entry.id   AF-J0JD81-F1
#
_cell.length_a   1.000
_cell.length_b   1.000
_cell.length_c   1.000
_cell.angle_alpha   90.00
_cell.angle_beta   90.00
_cell.angle_gamma   90.00
#
_symmetry.space_group_name_H-M   'P 1'
#
loop_
_entity.id
_entity.type
_entity.pdbx_description
1 polymer ?
#
loop_
_entity_poly.entity_id
_entity_poly.type
_entity_poly.pdbx_seq_one_letter_code
_entity_poly.pdbx_strand_id
1 'polypeptide(L)'
;DKMTDYQLDNLKENIKVEHLNGAYEVSIRSDELNELYGIRHKDKPHSYKAPFESLLNKVLNNKDLSIKYAQVDPNDPKKEIFITDEEQSNLARQKAEELKEAFKDWIYKDYARRTHLEQIYNDTFNNLVLKTYDGSQLELEGFNQYISLRPHQKNSIFRTIQDRSVCLDHQVGAGKTLCAIASCMEQNAWD
;
A
#
# COMPACT_ATOMS: atom_id res chain seq x y z
N ASP A 1 -19.97 -18.05 -24.11
CA ASP A 1 -19.37 -17.43 -25.31
C ASP A 1 -18.31 -16.43 -24.94
N LYS A 2 -17.18 -16.42 -25.64
CA LYS A 2 -16.13 -15.40 -25.48
C LYS A 2 -16.49 -14.20 -26.35
N MET A 3 -16.37 -12.99 -25.81
CA MET A 3 -16.56 -11.75 -26.58
C MET A 3 -15.57 -11.67 -27.75
N THR A 4 -15.99 -11.04 -28.84
CA THR A 4 -15.13 -10.77 -30.00
C THR A 4 -14.14 -9.63 -29.69
N ASP A 5 -13.04 -9.54 -30.44
CA ASP A 5 -12.05 -8.47 -30.26
C ASP A 5 -12.66 -7.07 -30.45
N TYR A 6 -13.64 -6.93 -31.34
CA TYR A 6 -14.41 -5.70 -31.54
C TYR A 6 -15.26 -5.32 -30.32
N GLN A 7 -15.91 -6.30 -29.69
CA GLN A 7 -16.66 -6.07 -28.44
C GLN A 7 -15.71 -5.66 -27.31
N LEU A 8 -14.53 -6.29 -27.23
CA LEU A 8 -13.52 -5.95 -26.24
C LEU A 8 -12.94 -4.54 -26.43
N ASP A 9 -12.70 -4.11 -27.66
CA ASP A 9 -12.16 -2.77 -27.94
C ASP A 9 -13.19 -1.67 -27.68
N ASN A 10 -14.47 -1.87 -28.04
CA ASN A 10 -15.55 -0.95 -27.66
C ASN A 10 -15.74 -0.83 -26.15
N LEU A 11 -15.53 -1.91 -25.39
CA LEU A 11 -15.60 -1.87 -23.93
C LEU A 11 -14.44 -1.06 -23.33
N LYS A 12 -13.24 -1.11 -23.91
CA LYS A 12 -12.06 -0.35 -23.44
C LYS A 12 -12.23 1.15 -23.64
N GLU A 13 -12.80 1.60 -24.76
CA GLU A 13 -13.04 3.04 -25.01
C GLU A 13 -14.00 3.67 -23.98
N ASN A 14 -14.78 2.83 -23.30
CA ASN A 14 -15.79 3.25 -22.35
C ASN A 14 -15.33 3.20 -20.89
N ILE A 15 -14.11 2.77 -20.58
CA ILE A 15 -13.58 2.77 -19.20
C ILE A 15 -12.45 3.78 -19.10
N LYS A 16 -12.65 4.82 -18.29
CA LYS A 16 -11.64 5.81 -17.94
C LYS A 16 -11.20 5.60 -16.48
N VAL A 17 -9.89 5.53 -16.25
CA VAL A 17 -9.30 5.48 -14.90
C VAL A 17 -8.29 6.61 -14.77
N GLU A 18 -8.47 7.46 -13.76
CA GLU A 18 -7.58 8.57 -13.44
C GLU A 18 -7.03 8.42 -12.03
N HIS A 19 -5.82 8.93 -11.77
CA HIS A 19 -5.24 8.95 -10.43
C HIS A 19 -5.09 10.41 -9.98
N LEU A 20 -5.92 10.81 -9.02
CA LEU A 20 -6.03 12.19 -8.55
C LEU A 20 -5.95 12.19 -7.01
N ASN A 21 -5.07 13.02 -6.45
CA ASN A 21 -4.92 13.20 -4.99
C ASN A 21 -4.70 11.89 -4.20
N GLY A 22 -3.96 10.93 -4.78
CA GLY A 22 -3.67 9.65 -4.13
C GLY A 22 -4.81 8.63 -4.16
N ALA A 23 -5.85 8.88 -4.97
CA ALA A 23 -6.96 7.97 -5.19
C ALA A 23 -7.20 7.72 -6.67
N TYR A 24 -7.71 6.54 -7.00
CA TYR A 24 -8.19 6.21 -8.34
C TYR A 24 -9.64 6.67 -8.51
N GLU A 25 -9.94 7.27 -9.64
CA GLU A 25 -11.29 7.60 -10.06
C GLU A 25 -11.62 6.83 -11.33
N VAL A 26 -12.80 6.21 -11.34
CA VAL A 26 -13.26 5.35 -12.44
C VAL A 26 -14.51 5.97 -13.02
N SER A 27 -14.57 6.08 -14.34
CA SER A 27 -15.77 6.48 -15.07
C SER A 27 -16.05 5.48 -16.18
N ILE A 28 -17.26 4.94 -16.23
CA ILE A 28 -17.66 3.92 -17.19
C ILE A 28 -18.86 4.40 -18.01
N ARG A 29 -18.70 4.51 -19.33
CA ARG A 29 -19.73 4.91 -20.29
C ARG A 29 -20.34 3.71 -21.01
N SER A 30 -20.62 2.64 -20.29
CA SER A 30 -21.20 1.41 -20.84
C SER A 30 -22.15 0.75 -19.85
N ASP A 31 -23.41 0.56 -20.27
CA ASP A 31 -24.42 -0.16 -19.51
C ASP A 31 -24.19 -1.68 -19.53
N GLU A 32 -23.51 -2.19 -20.55
CA GLU A 32 -23.22 -3.62 -20.73
C GLU A 32 -22.32 -4.16 -19.60
N LEU A 33 -21.38 -3.34 -19.12
CA LEU A 33 -20.51 -3.72 -18.00
C LEU A 33 -21.26 -3.78 -16.66
N ASN A 34 -22.29 -2.95 -16.49
CA ASN A 34 -23.17 -3.07 -15.34
C ASN A 34 -23.96 -4.38 -15.38
N GLU A 35 -24.36 -4.86 -16.57
CA GLU A 35 -25.04 -6.14 -16.69
C GLU A 35 -24.17 -7.34 -16.32
N LEU A 36 -22.89 -7.29 -16.64
CA LEU A 36 -21.95 -8.37 -16.36
C LEU A 36 -21.44 -8.31 -14.91
N TYR A 37 -20.96 -7.15 -14.48
CA TYR A 37 -20.20 -7.01 -13.25
C TYR A 37 -20.89 -6.15 -12.17
N GLY A 38 -21.96 -5.43 -12.53
CA GLY A 38 -22.79 -4.72 -11.57
C GLY A 38 -23.59 -5.66 -10.66
N ILE A 39 -24.11 -5.10 -9.58
CA ILE A 39 -24.92 -5.81 -8.58
C ILE A 39 -26.31 -5.21 -8.63
N ARG A 40 -27.27 -5.99 -9.13
CA ARG A 40 -28.66 -5.56 -9.36
C ARG A 40 -29.41 -5.38 -8.06
N HIS A 41 -30.38 -4.49 -8.07
CA HIS A 41 -31.34 -4.37 -6.98
C HIS A 41 -32.30 -5.57 -7.00
N LYS A 42 -32.58 -6.17 -5.84
CA LYS A 42 -33.53 -7.30 -5.72
C LYS A 42 -34.93 -6.91 -6.20
N ASP A 43 -35.41 -5.74 -5.77
CA ASP A 43 -36.80 -5.29 -6.05
C ASP A 43 -36.95 -4.39 -7.28
N LYS A 44 -35.85 -3.97 -7.92
CA LYS A 44 -35.87 -3.03 -9.05
C LYS A 44 -35.05 -3.60 -10.22
N PRO A 45 -35.67 -4.34 -11.15
CA PRO A 45 -34.95 -5.15 -12.13
C PRO A 45 -34.06 -4.35 -13.11
N HIS A 46 -34.35 -3.06 -13.30
CA HIS A 46 -33.59 -2.14 -14.16
C HIS A 46 -32.65 -1.21 -13.38
N SER A 47 -32.38 -1.49 -12.10
CA SER A 47 -31.54 -0.65 -11.25
C SER A 47 -30.44 -1.48 -10.59
N TYR A 48 -29.27 -0.87 -10.38
CA TYR A 48 -28.14 -1.48 -9.70
C TYR A 48 -28.01 -0.93 -8.29
N LYS A 49 -27.85 -1.83 -7.33
CA LYS A 49 -27.52 -1.50 -5.95
C LYS A 49 -26.06 -1.08 -5.83
N ALA A 50 -25.18 -1.72 -6.59
CA ALA A 50 -23.81 -1.28 -6.79
C ALA A 50 -23.46 -1.41 -8.29
N PRO A 51 -23.44 -0.29 -9.04
CA PRO A 51 -22.94 -0.27 -10.41
C PRO A 51 -21.49 -0.76 -10.47
N PHE A 52 -21.08 -1.31 -11.61
CA PHE A 52 -19.73 -1.82 -11.81
C PHE A 52 -18.68 -0.72 -11.61
N GLU A 53 -18.95 0.51 -12.08
CA GLU A 53 -18.08 1.67 -11.85
C GLU A 53 -17.80 1.87 -10.34
N SER A 54 -18.85 1.85 -9.52
CA SER A 54 -18.73 2.01 -8.07
C SER A 54 -17.94 0.87 -7.44
N LEU A 55 -18.21 -0.37 -7.89
CA LEU A 55 -17.50 -1.56 -7.42
C LEU A 55 -16.01 -1.48 -7.75
N LEU A 56 -15.66 -1.20 -9.01
CA LEU A 56 -14.28 -1.10 -9.47
C LEU A 56 -13.53 0.04 -8.77
N ASN A 57 -14.17 1.20 -8.59
CA ASN A 57 -13.60 2.31 -7.83
C ASN A 57 -13.28 1.90 -6.38
N LYS A 58 -14.19 1.17 -5.71
CA LYS A 58 -13.91 0.64 -4.36
C LYS A 58 -12.74 -0.34 -4.36
N VAL A 59 -12.66 -1.23 -5.34
CA VAL A 59 -11.58 -2.22 -5.44
C VAL A 59 -10.23 -1.54 -5.65
N LEU A 60 -10.11 -0.60 -6.59
CA LEU A 60 -8.86 0.12 -6.88
C LEU A 60 -8.36 0.95 -5.69
N ASN A 61 -9.27 1.44 -4.85
CA ASN A 61 -8.95 2.23 -3.67
C ASN A 61 -8.94 1.42 -2.37
N ASN A 62 -9.01 0.09 -2.43
CA ASN A 62 -9.06 -0.81 -1.27
C ASN A 62 -10.13 -0.40 -0.21
N LYS A 63 -11.31 0.04 -0.67
CA LYS A 63 -12.43 0.47 0.18
C LYS A 63 -13.37 -0.69 0.51
N ASP A 64 -14.16 -0.51 1.57
CA ASP A 64 -15.17 -1.48 2.00
C ASP A 64 -16.21 -1.78 0.91
N LEU A 65 -16.36 -3.07 0.61
CA LEU A 65 -17.28 -3.62 -0.38
C LEU A 65 -18.67 -3.93 0.19
N SER A 66 -18.94 -3.58 1.45
CA SER A 66 -20.28 -3.73 2.03
C SER A 66 -21.34 -2.97 1.23
N ILE A 67 -22.44 -3.66 0.97
CA ILE A 67 -23.64 -3.11 0.36
C ILE A 67 -24.67 -2.92 1.46
N LYS A 68 -25.13 -1.68 1.62
CA LYS A 68 -26.09 -1.31 2.67
C LYS A 68 -27.41 -0.88 2.07
N TYR A 69 -28.49 -1.10 2.81
CA TYR A 69 -29.80 -0.54 2.53
C TYR A 69 -30.29 0.25 3.72
N ALA A 70 -31.08 1.27 3.42
CA ALA A 70 -31.74 2.05 4.43
C ALA A 70 -32.96 1.32 4.97
N GLN A 71 -33.15 1.40 6.28
CA GLN A 71 -34.36 0.98 6.96
C GLN A 71 -34.69 2.03 8.03
N VAL A 72 -35.98 2.22 8.32
CA VAL A 72 -36.42 3.08 9.42
C VAL A 72 -36.02 2.43 10.76
N ASP A 73 -35.48 3.23 11.68
CA ASP A 73 -35.12 2.77 13.03
C ASP A 73 -36.37 2.21 13.73
N PRO A 74 -36.36 0.95 14.20
CA PRO A 74 -37.51 0.35 14.88
C PRO A 74 -37.96 1.14 16.12
N ASN A 75 -37.08 1.96 16.69
CA ASN A 75 -37.35 2.76 17.89
C ASN A 75 -37.67 4.23 17.60
N ASP A 76 -37.37 4.71 16.39
CA ASP A 76 -37.63 6.10 15.98
C ASP A 76 -38.02 6.17 14.49
N PRO A 77 -39.32 6.34 14.19
CA PRO A 77 -39.82 6.41 12.82
C PRO A 77 -39.26 7.56 11.98
N LYS A 78 -38.64 8.57 12.59
CA LYS A 78 -38.03 9.71 11.88
C LYS A 78 -36.56 9.49 11.53
N LYS A 79 -35.97 8.39 11.98
CA LYS A 79 -34.55 8.10 11.82
C LYS A 79 -34.33 6.95 10.86
N GLU A 80 -33.35 7.11 9.98
CA GLU A 80 -32.91 6.10 9.02
C GLU A 80 -31.63 5.44 9.53
N ILE A 81 -31.59 4.11 9.49
CA ILE A 81 -30.41 3.29 9.80
C ILE A 81 -29.99 2.50 8.56
N PHE A 82 -28.68 2.29 8.40
CA PHE A 82 -28.14 1.51 7.29
C PHE A 82 -27.77 0.11 7.75
N ILE A 83 -28.44 -0.88 7.18
CA ILE A 83 -28.20 -2.30 7.46
C ILE A 83 -27.43 -2.91 6.29
N THR A 84 -26.41 -3.71 6.59
CA THR A 84 -25.64 -4.45 5.59
C THR A 84 -26.48 -5.58 5.00
N ASP A 85 -26.57 -5.65 3.68
CA ASP A 85 -27.05 -6.82 2.96
C ASP A 85 -25.87 -7.79 2.79
N GLU A 86 -25.79 -8.80 3.65
CA GLU A 86 -24.69 -9.77 3.64
C GLU A 86 -24.60 -10.57 2.34
N GLU A 87 -25.74 -10.92 1.74
CA GLU A 87 -25.79 -11.69 0.49
C GLU A 87 -25.19 -10.86 -0.66
N GLN A 88 -25.64 -9.62 -0.81
CA GLN A 88 -25.15 -8.72 -1.86
C GLN A 88 -23.70 -8.29 -1.59
N SER A 89 -23.31 -8.12 -0.32
CA SER A 89 -21.92 -7.82 0.07
C SER A 89 -20.99 -8.98 -0.25
N ASN A 90 -21.42 -10.22 -0.02
CA ASN A 90 -20.64 -11.40 -0.41
C ASN A 90 -20.49 -11.54 -1.92
N LEU A 91 -21.56 -11.26 -2.67
CA LEU A 91 -21.49 -11.21 -4.14
C LEU A 91 -20.51 -10.13 -4.62
N ALA A 92 -20.49 -8.94 -3.98
CA ALA A 92 -19.52 -7.89 -4.27
C ALA A 92 -18.08 -8.32 -4.04
N ARG A 93 -17.83 -8.99 -2.92
CA ARG A 93 -16.50 -9.55 -2.60
C ARG A 93 -16.07 -10.61 -3.61
N GLN A 94 -16.99 -11.49 -3.99
CA GLN A 94 -16.71 -12.52 -5.00
C GLN A 94 -16.33 -11.89 -6.35
N LYS A 95 -17.13 -10.95 -6.87
CA LYS A 95 -16.83 -10.25 -8.13
C LYS A 95 -15.50 -9.48 -8.04
N ALA A 96 -15.22 -8.84 -6.91
CA ALA A 96 -13.94 -8.17 -6.69
C ALA A 96 -12.76 -9.13 -6.73
N GLU A 97 -12.91 -10.33 -6.17
CA GLU A 97 -11.86 -11.35 -6.19
C GLU A 97 -11.63 -11.92 -7.60
N GLU A 98 -12.71 -12.17 -8.34
CA GLU A 98 -12.64 -12.57 -9.75
C GLU A 98 -11.87 -11.53 -10.60
N LEU A 99 -12.11 -10.24 -10.36
CA LEU A 99 -11.40 -9.15 -11.03
C LEU A 99 -9.90 -9.13 -10.67
N LYS A 100 -9.57 -9.33 -9.39
CA LYS A 100 -8.17 -9.35 -8.92
C LYS A 100 -7.41 -10.53 -9.51
N GLU A 101 -7.97 -11.73 -9.49
CA GLU A 101 -7.34 -12.90 -10.06
C GLU A 101 -7.22 -12.78 -11.59
N ALA A 102 -8.24 -12.26 -12.28
CA ALA A 102 -8.14 -11.98 -13.72
C ALA A 102 -7.03 -10.96 -14.05
N PHE A 103 -6.87 -9.91 -13.23
CA PHE A 103 -5.80 -8.92 -13.39
C PHE A 103 -4.42 -9.53 -13.15
N LYS A 104 -4.29 -10.35 -12.11
CA LYS A 104 -3.07 -11.09 -11.79
C LYS A 104 -2.69 -12.06 -12.91
N ASP A 105 -3.64 -12.86 -13.38
CA ASP A 105 -3.44 -13.75 -14.53
C ASP A 105 -3.02 -12.96 -15.77
N TRP A 106 -3.64 -11.80 -16.02
CA TRP A 106 -3.24 -10.90 -17.08
C TRP A 106 -1.79 -10.41 -16.92
N ILE A 107 -1.34 -10.05 -15.71
CA ILE A 107 0.07 -9.69 -15.46
C ILE A 107 0.99 -10.86 -15.82
N TYR A 108 0.74 -12.05 -15.28
CA TYR A 108 1.66 -13.18 -15.38
C TYR A 108 1.67 -13.89 -16.74
N LYS A 109 0.63 -13.68 -17.55
CA LYS A 109 0.54 -14.25 -18.91
C LYS A 109 1.61 -13.71 -19.87
N ASP A 110 2.16 -12.52 -19.60
CA ASP A 110 3.14 -11.85 -20.46
C ASP A 110 4.42 -11.59 -19.68
N TYR A 111 5.51 -12.24 -20.10
CA TYR A 111 6.82 -12.12 -19.45
C TYR A 111 7.36 -10.68 -19.48
N ALA A 112 7.25 -10.00 -20.63
CA ALA A 112 7.78 -8.64 -20.76
C ALA A 112 7.01 -7.66 -19.86
N ARG A 113 5.68 -7.81 -19.78
CA ARG A 113 4.84 -7.04 -18.86
C ARG A 113 5.23 -7.26 -17.40
N ARG A 114 5.38 -8.53 -17.00
CA ARG A 114 5.76 -8.89 -15.63
C ARG A 114 7.10 -8.25 -15.25
N THR A 115 8.14 -8.40 -16.08
CA THR A 115 9.47 -7.84 -15.81
C THR A 115 9.44 -6.31 -15.74
N HIS A 116 8.66 -5.66 -16.59
CA HIS A 116 8.50 -4.21 -16.53
C HIS A 116 7.85 -3.75 -15.22
N LEU A 117 6.76 -4.40 -14.78
CA LEU A 117 6.11 -4.09 -13.51
C LEU A 117 7.01 -4.37 -12.30
N GLU A 118 7.79 -5.46 -12.34
CA GLU A 118 8.79 -5.78 -11.31
C GLU A 118 9.85 -4.69 -11.19
N GLN A 119 10.33 -4.15 -12.32
CA GLN A 119 11.27 -3.05 -12.32
C GLN A 119 10.67 -1.78 -11.70
N ILE A 120 9.45 -1.39 -12.10
CA ILE A 120 8.75 -0.24 -11.51
C ILE A 120 8.60 -0.42 -10.00
N TYR A 121 8.21 -1.63 -9.56
CA TYR A 121 8.06 -1.93 -8.15
C TYR A 121 9.38 -1.78 -7.39
N ASN A 122 10.47 -2.32 -7.95
CA ASN A 122 11.78 -2.22 -7.33
C ASN A 122 12.27 -0.77 -7.26
N ASP A 123 12.12 -0.02 -8.34
CA ASP A 123 12.54 1.38 -8.41
C ASP A 123 11.70 2.30 -7.52
N THR A 124 10.46 1.94 -7.23
CA THR A 124 9.54 2.77 -6.43
C THR A 124 9.54 2.40 -4.95
N PHE A 125 9.51 1.10 -4.63
CA PHE A 125 9.27 0.60 -3.28
C PHE A 125 10.45 -0.16 -2.68
N ASN A 126 11.16 -0.95 -3.49
CA ASN A 126 12.29 -1.76 -3.05
C ASN A 126 13.64 -1.14 -3.46
N ASN A 127 13.77 0.17 -3.26
CA ASN A 127 14.93 0.96 -3.68
C ASN A 127 15.83 1.41 -2.51
N LEU A 128 15.46 1.08 -1.27
CA LEU A 128 16.23 1.43 -0.07
C LEU A 128 16.93 0.20 0.51
N VAL A 129 18.25 0.31 0.63
CA VAL A 129 19.08 -0.64 1.39
C VAL A 129 19.59 0.07 2.65
N LEU A 130 19.57 -0.63 3.78
CA LEU A 130 20.16 -0.12 5.02
C LEU A 130 21.66 0.12 4.81
N LYS A 131 22.10 1.36 5.05
CA LYS A 131 23.52 1.68 5.09
C LYS A 131 24.20 0.84 6.17
N THR A 132 25.27 0.15 5.80
CA THR A 132 26.14 -0.57 6.75
C THR A 132 27.29 0.35 7.13
N TYR A 133 27.50 0.53 8.43
CA TYR A 133 28.56 1.37 8.98
C TYR A 133 29.63 0.47 9.60
N ASP A 134 30.86 0.55 9.10
CA ASP A 134 32.02 -0.15 9.65
C ASP A 134 32.96 0.87 10.30
N GLY A 135 32.93 0.91 11.63
CA GLY A 135 33.80 1.75 12.45
C GLY A 135 35.07 1.03 12.90
N SER A 136 35.44 -0.12 12.32
CA SER A 136 36.61 -0.90 12.78
C SER A 136 37.89 -0.06 12.85
N GLN A 137 38.07 0.85 11.90
CA GLN A 137 39.19 1.80 11.79
C GLN A 137 39.05 3.07 12.64
N LEU A 138 37.95 3.21 13.39
CA LEU A 138 37.72 4.37 14.24
C LEU A 138 38.68 4.33 15.44
N GLU A 139 39.51 5.35 15.53
CA GLU A 139 40.36 5.67 16.67
C GLU A 139 39.90 7.01 17.25
N LEU A 140 39.70 7.05 18.56
CA LEU A 140 39.18 8.22 19.26
C LEU A 140 40.34 8.94 19.95
N GLU A 141 40.77 10.06 19.40
CA GLU A 141 41.87 10.83 19.97
C GLU A 141 41.50 11.38 21.36
N GLY A 142 42.40 11.23 22.34
CA GLY A 142 42.14 11.64 23.72
C GLY A 142 41.16 10.75 24.49
N PHE A 143 40.67 9.65 23.90
CA PHE A 143 39.85 8.68 24.61
C PHE A 143 40.68 7.85 25.59
N ASN A 144 40.04 7.39 26.67
CA ASN A 144 40.70 6.63 27.72
C ASN A 144 41.23 5.28 27.19
N GLN A 145 42.56 5.13 27.18
CA GLN A 145 43.25 3.93 26.68
C GLN A 145 42.94 2.64 27.47
N TYR A 146 42.41 2.75 28.69
CA TYR A 146 42.00 1.58 29.48
C TYR A 146 40.61 1.05 29.10
N ILE A 147 39.88 1.72 28.21
CA ILE A 147 38.54 1.32 27.77
C ILE A 147 38.59 0.94 26.29
N SER A 148 38.27 -0.31 25.97
CA SER A 148 38.15 -0.78 24.59
C SER A 148 36.69 -0.82 24.15
N LEU A 149 36.39 -0.16 23.02
CA LEU A 149 35.06 -0.18 22.42
C LEU A 149 34.79 -1.50 21.71
N ARG A 150 33.56 -2.01 21.87
CA ARG A 150 33.08 -3.19 21.13
C ARG A 150 32.78 -2.82 19.67
N PRO A 151 32.80 -3.78 18.73
CA PRO A 151 32.55 -3.52 17.32
C PRO A 151 31.25 -2.74 17.05
N HIS A 152 30.15 -3.10 17.72
CA HIS A 152 28.87 -2.40 17.54
C HIS A 152 28.93 -0.95 18.01
N GLN A 153 29.71 -0.65 19.06
CA GLN A 153 29.88 0.70 19.57
C GLN A 153 30.68 1.56 18.59
N LYS A 154 31.77 1.00 18.03
CA LYS A 154 32.55 1.67 16.97
C LYS A 154 31.68 1.97 15.75
N ASN A 155 30.89 0.99 15.29
CA ASN A 155 29.96 1.18 14.16
C ASN A 155 28.92 2.25 14.45
N SER A 156 28.37 2.30 15.67
CA SER A 156 27.43 3.34 16.07
C SER A 156 28.05 4.73 16.11
N ILE A 157 29.27 4.88 16.64
CA ILE A 157 29.95 6.18 16.67
C ILE A 157 30.27 6.63 15.24
N PHE A 158 30.79 5.73 14.40
CA PHE A 158 31.07 6.01 13.00
C PHE A 158 29.80 6.43 12.24
N ARG A 159 28.67 5.76 12.49
CA ARG A 159 27.36 6.20 11.98
C ARG A 159 26.99 7.60 12.45
N THR A 160 27.19 7.93 13.73
CA THR A 160 26.90 9.26 14.27
C THR A 160 27.74 10.36 13.64
N ILE A 161 28.99 10.07 13.30
CA ILE A 161 29.88 11.01 12.59
C ILE A 161 29.36 11.24 11.16
N GLN A 162 29.00 10.18 10.44
CA GLN A 162 28.57 10.24 9.05
C GLN A 162 27.18 10.87 8.86
N ASP A 163 26.19 10.44 9.63
CA ASP A 163 24.79 10.86 9.47
C ASP A 163 24.44 12.13 10.27
N ARG A 164 25.30 12.54 11.22
CA ARG A 164 25.12 13.65 12.19
C ARG A 164 23.91 13.55 13.13
N SER A 165 22.93 12.70 12.84
CA SER A 165 21.76 12.42 13.67
C SER A 165 21.44 10.92 13.66
N VAL A 166 21.39 10.30 14.85
CA VAL A 166 21.12 8.86 14.98
C VAL A 166 20.27 8.57 16.21
N CYS A 167 19.49 7.48 16.15
CA CYS A 167 18.91 6.84 17.32
C CYS A 167 19.76 5.64 17.73
N LEU A 168 20.21 5.60 19.00
CA LEU A 168 21.01 4.51 19.56
C LEU A 168 20.13 3.55 20.38
N ASP A 169 19.34 2.74 19.68
CA ASP A 169 18.42 1.78 20.31
C ASP A 169 19.10 0.43 20.66
N HIS A 170 20.18 0.51 21.43
CA HIS A 170 20.82 -0.70 21.97
C HIS A 170 20.13 -1.15 23.27
N GLN A 171 20.18 -2.45 23.57
CA GLN A 171 19.71 -3.00 24.85
C GLN A 171 20.37 -2.32 26.08
N VAL A 172 19.74 -2.45 27.26
CA VAL A 172 20.32 -1.97 28.52
C VAL A 172 21.66 -2.69 28.77
N GLY A 173 22.67 -1.95 29.23
CA GLY A 173 24.02 -2.50 29.46
C GLY A 173 24.91 -2.63 28.20
N ALA A 174 24.38 -2.39 26.99
CA ALA A 174 25.16 -2.45 25.75
C ALA A 174 26.11 -1.26 25.52
N GLY A 175 26.16 -0.31 26.47
CA GLY A 175 27.07 0.83 26.43
C GLY A 175 26.62 1.98 25.52
N LYS A 176 25.31 2.17 25.31
CA LYS A 176 24.75 3.30 24.54
C LYS A 176 25.15 4.68 25.09
N THR A 177 25.28 4.84 26.40
CA THR A 177 25.80 6.08 27.02
C THR A 177 27.24 6.37 26.62
N LEU A 178 28.10 5.35 26.63
CA LEU A 178 29.50 5.49 26.21
C LEU A 178 29.59 5.86 24.71
N CYS A 179 28.75 5.27 23.88
CA CYS A 179 28.68 5.59 22.45
C CYS A 179 28.27 7.05 22.22
N ALA A 180 27.27 7.56 22.97
CA ALA A 180 26.83 8.94 22.86
C ALA A 180 27.95 9.93 23.24
N ILE A 181 28.63 9.70 24.37
CA ILE A 181 29.75 10.54 24.81
C ILE A 181 30.87 10.55 23.78
N ALA A 182 31.31 9.37 23.32
CA ALA A 182 32.35 9.25 22.31
C ALA A 182 31.96 9.92 20.98
N SER A 183 30.69 9.83 20.59
CA SER A 183 30.19 10.51 19.38
C SER A 183 30.26 12.04 19.52
N CYS A 184 29.90 12.59 20.68
CA CYS A 184 30.01 14.04 20.93
C CYS A 184 31.47 14.51 20.97
N MET A 185 32.39 13.70 21.52
CA MET A 185 33.82 14.02 21.52
C MET A 185 34.34 14.18 20.09
N GLU A 186 33.99 13.25 19.21
CA GLU A 186 34.39 13.31 17.81
C GLU A 186 33.73 14.45 17.05
N GLN A 187 32.42 14.68 17.20
CA GLN A 187 31.75 15.77 16.47
C GLN A 187 32.42 17.15 16.68
N ASN A 188 32.91 17.42 17.90
CA ASN A 188 33.61 18.66 18.21
C ASN A 188 35.08 18.70 17.72
N ALA A 189 35.68 17.55 17.39
CA ALA A 189 37.05 17.47 16.88
C ALA A 189 37.14 17.75 15.37
N TRP A 190 36.01 17.66 14.66
CA TRP A 190 35.92 17.83 13.19
C TRP A 190 35.21 19.13 12.75
N ASP A 191 34.88 20.02 13.69
CA ASP A 191 34.33 21.37 13.45
C ASP A 191 35.43 22.46 13.60
#